data_AF-A0A1I4WP09-F1
#
_entry.id   AF-A0A1I4WP09-F1
#
_cell.length_a   1.000
_cell.length_b   1.000
_cell.length_c   1.000
_cell.angle_alpha   90.00
_cell.angle_beta   90.00
_cell.angle_gamma   90.00
#
_symmetry.space_group_name_H-M   'P 1'
#
loop_
_entity.id
_entity.type
_entity.pdbx_description
1 polymer ?
#
loop_
_entity_poly.entity_id
_entity_poly.type
_entity_poly.pdbx_seq_one_letter_code
_entity_poly.pdbx_strand_id
1 'polypeptide(L)'
;MERPINLLVADIVATLDPNLREDFEERAAIVEFEANMERAHVECLALIDLLRRHPPVLIDVTLLKVEVNGTTQYLITSDLDLAHQLIADNGREEVDILDLANVLNLHYSGVAVLTPLK
;
A
#
# COMPACT_ATOMS: atom_id res chain seq x y z
N MET A 1 -19.51 -2.24 4.54
CA MET A 1 -19.91 -3.34 5.46
C MET A 1 -19.81 -2.90 6.93
N GLU A 2 -20.35 -3.67 7.88
CA GLU A 2 -20.05 -3.47 9.31
C GLU A 2 -18.55 -3.67 9.61
N ARG A 3 -18.07 -3.06 10.70
CA ARG A 3 -16.67 -3.17 11.14
C ARG A 3 -16.29 -4.65 11.36
N PRO A 4 -15.09 -5.11 10.97
CA PRO A 4 -14.64 -6.48 11.23
C PRO A 4 -14.78 -6.87 12.71
N ILE A 5 -15.08 -8.14 12.98
CA ILE A 5 -15.39 -8.64 14.33
C ILE A 5 -14.13 -8.65 15.20
N ASN A 6 -13.02 -9.12 14.65
CA ASN A 6 -11.75 -9.15 15.36
C ASN A 6 -11.14 -7.73 15.38
N LEU A 7 -10.82 -7.23 16.58
CA LEU A 7 -10.29 -5.87 16.74
C LEU A 7 -8.98 -5.64 15.97
N LEU A 8 -8.07 -6.61 15.95
CA LEU A 8 -6.82 -6.48 15.20
C LEU A 8 -7.07 -6.40 13.69
N VAL A 9 -8.00 -7.21 13.18
CA VAL A 9 -8.40 -7.14 11.77
C VAL A 9 -9.04 -5.79 11.48
N ALA A 10 -9.92 -5.30 12.37
CA ALA A 10 -10.56 -4.01 12.21
C ALA A 10 -9.56 -2.84 12.17
N ASP A 11 -8.53 -2.88 13.01
CA ASP A 11 -7.51 -1.84 13.08
C ASP A 11 -6.66 -1.82 11.80
N ILE A 12 -6.28 -2.99 11.26
CA ILE A 12 -5.54 -3.07 9.99
C ILE A 12 -6.42 -2.69 8.80
N VAL A 13 -7.67 -3.15 8.76
CA VAL A 13 -8.61 -2.79 7.68
C VAL A 13 -8.92 -1.29 7.67
N ALA A 14 -8.82 -0.61 8.82
CA ALA A 14 -8.99 0.83 8.90
C ALA A 14 -7.82 1.63 8.28
N THR A 15 -6.65 1.02 8.08
CA THR A 15 -5.51 1.66 7.40
C THR A 15 -5.49 1.40 5.90
N LEU A 16 -6.36 0.53 5.38
CA LEU A 16 -6.43 0.23 3.96
C LEU A 16 -7.03 1.40 3.18
N ASP A 17 -6.50 1.65 1.98
CA ASP A 17 -7.18 2.49 1.02
C ASP A 17 -8.53 1.86 0.60
N PRO A 18 -9.46 2.64 0.00
CA PRO A 18 -10.79 2.15 -0.33
C PRO A 18 -10.81 0.92 -1.25
N ASN A 19 -9.88 0.82 -2.20
CA ASN A 19 -9.84 -0.28 -3.16
C ASN A 19 -9.40 -1.57 -2.46
N LEU A 20 -8.35 -1.49 -1.63
CA LEU A 20 -7.88 -2.64 -0.84
C LEU A 20 -8.91 -3.07 0.20
N ARG A 21 -9.65 -2.12 0.77
CA ARG A 21 -10.75 -2.43 1.69
C ARG A 21 -11.87 -3.20 0.98
N GLU A 22 -12.26 -2.77 -0.21
CA GLU A 22 -13.27 -3.48 -1.03
C GLU A 22 -12.80 -4.90 -1.37
N ASP A 23 -11.54 -5.05 -1.80
CA ASP A 23 -10.88 -6.35 -2.06
C ASP A 23 -10.97 -7.31 -0.85
N PHE A 24 -10.73 -6.78 0.36
CA PHE A 24 -10.88 -7.53 1.61
C PHE A 24 -12.33 -7.92 1.87
N GLU A 25 -13.24 -6.96 1.75
CA GLU A 25 -14.67 -7.11 2.01
C GLU A 25 -15.30 -8.16 1.09
N GLU A 26 -14.99 -8.14 -0.21
CA GLU A 26 -15.42 -9.13 -1.19
C GLU A 26 -14.84 -10.51 -0.88
N ARG A 27 -13.53 -10.60 -0.59
CA ARG A 27 -12.89 -11.88 -0.29
C ARG A 27 -13.48 -12.53 0.95
N ALA A 28 -13.73 -11.75 2.01
CA ALA A 28 -14.35 -12.25 3.23
C ALA A 28 -15.75 -12.80 2.95
N ALA A 29 -16.57 -12.09 2.16
CA ALA A 29 -17.92 -12.53 1.79
C ALA A 29 -17.92 -13.81 0.94
N ILE A 30 -17.01 -13.93 -0.03
CA ILE A 30 -16.88 -15.14 -0.87
C ILE A 30 -16.51 -16.34 0.01
N VAL A 31 -15.48 -16.20 0.86
CA VAL A 31 -15.03 -17.32 1.70
C VAL A 31 -16.08 -17.70 2.74
N GLU A 32 -16.80 -16.73 3.31
CA GLU A 32 -17.92 -16.99 4.22
C GLU A 32 -18.99 -17.88 3.57
N PHE A 33 -19.39 -17.50 2.36
CA PHE A 33 -20.46 -18.19 1.63
C PHE A 33 -20.02 -19.57 1.11
N GLU A 34 -18.82 -19.66 0.51
CA GLU A 34 -18.34 -20.90 -0.12
C GLU A 34 -17.86 -21.94 0.91
N ALA A 35 -17.19 -21.51 1.98
CA ALA A 35 -16.61 -22.40 2.97
C ALA A 35 -17.51 -22.64 4.19
N ASN A 36 -18.63 -21.91 4.31
CA ASN A 36 -19.56 -21.97 5.45
C ASN A 36 -18.84 -21.85 6.80
N MET A 37 -17.93 -20.88 6.88
CA MET A 37 -17.07 -20.62 8.03
C MET A 37 -17.56 -19.40 8.83
N GLU A 38 -17.23 -19.37 10.11
CA GLU A 38 -17.51 -18.22 10.99
C GLU A 38 -16.89 -16.92 10.46
N ARG A 39 -17.67 -15.83 10.51
CA ARG A 39 -17.29 -14.51 9.96
C ARG A 39 -15.92 -14.03 10.45
N ALA A 40 -15.64 -14.17 11.74
CA ALA A 40 -14.36 -13.74 12.32
C ALA A 40 -13.16 -14.51 11.74
N HIS A 41 -13.34 -15.78 11.37
CA HIS A 41 -12.27 -16.59 10.79
C HIS A 41 -12.01 -16.22 9.33
N VAL A 42 -13.07 -16.04 8.55
CA VAL A 42 -12.95 -15.65 7.13
C VAL A 42 -12.39 -14.25 6.95
N GLU A 43 -12.69 -13.32 7.86
CA GLU A 43 -12.05 -12.00 7.89
C GLU A 43 -10.53 -12.13 8.10
N CYS A 44 -10.08 -12.98 9.02
CA CYS A 44 -8.63 -13.24 9.18
C CYS A 44 -8.01 -13.84 7.91
N LEU A 45 -8.67 -14.81 7.27
CA LEU A 45 -8.18 -15.44 6.03
C LEU A 45 -8.13 -14.45 4.85
N ALA A 46 -9.17 -13.62 4.70
CA ALA A 46 -9.24 -12.58 3.69
C ALA A 46 -8.13 -11.55 3.89
N LEU A 47 -7.87 -11.14 5.13
CA LEU A 47 -6.76 -10.24 5.43
C LEU A 47 -5.41 -10.88 5.12
N ILE A 48 -5.18 -12.14 5.50
CA ILE A 48 -3.92 -12.85 5.18
C ILE A 48 -3.71 -12.94 3.67
N ASP A 49 -4.74 -13.26 2.90
CA ASP A 49 -4.63 -13.30 1.44
C ASP A 49 -4.36 -11.91 0.85
N LEU A 50 -5.02 -10.86 1.37
CA LEU A 50 -4.77 -9.48 0.97
C LEU A 50 -3.32 -9.09 1.24
N LEU A 51 -2.81 -9.33 2.45
CA LEU A 51 -1.43 -9.00 2.83
C LEU A 51 -0.40 -9.80 2.02
N ARG A 52 -0.73 -11.05 1.65
CA ARG A 52 0.11 -11.86 0.77
C ARG A 52 0.17 -11.29 -0.66
N ARG A 53 -0.94 -10.73 -1.16
CA ARG A 53 -1.01 -10.11 -2.49
C ARG A 53 -0.46 -8.68 -2.50
N HIS A 54 -0.57 -7.98 -1.37
CA HIS A 54 -0.18 -6.58 -1.19
C HIS A 54 0.72 -6.41 0.05
N PRO A 55 1.95 -6.98 0.07
CA PRO A 55 2.88 -6.83 1.19
C PRO A 55 3.16 -5.38 1.65
N PRO A 56 3.17 -4.35 0.75
CA PRO A 56 3.36 -2.97 1.16
C PRO A 56 2.34 -2.44 2.18
N VAL A 57 1.17 -3.06 2.32
CA VAL A 57 0.18 -2.70 3.35
C VAL A 57 0.75 -2.75 4.77
N LEU A 58 1.76 -3.59 5.00
CA LEU A 58 2.43 -3.70 6.31
C LEU A 58 3.59 -2.73 6.49
N ILE A 59 3.97 -2.00 5.45
CA ILE A 59 5.14 -1.16 5.44
C ILE A 59 4.64 0.28 5.38
N ASP A 60 4.93 1.04 6.43
CA ASP A 60 4.50 2.44 6.58
C ASP A 60 5.33 3.39 5.71
N VAL A 61 5.47 3.04 4.42
CA VAL A 61 6.17 3.82 3.42
C VAL A 61 5.46 3.76 2.07
N THR A 62 5.38 4.92 1.42
CA THR A 62 4.87 5.09 0.07
C THR A 62 6.03 5.42 -0.87
N LEU A 63 6.05 4.79 -2.06
CA LEU A 63 7.00 5.11 -3.11
C LEU A 63 6.34 6.04 -4.14
N LEU A 64 6.91 7.22 -4.33
CA LEU A 64 6.48 8.23 -5.29
C LEU A 64 7.44 8.26 -6.49
N LYS A 65 6.87 8.38 -7.68
CA LYS A 65 7.59 8.77 -8.90
C LYS A 65 7.45 10.26 -9.07
N VAL A 66 8.59 10.95 -9.19
CA VAL A 66 8.62 12.40 -9.41
C VAL A 66 9.49 12.74 -10.61
N GLU A 67 9.17 13.84 -11.27
CA GLU A 67 9.98 14.41 -12.35
C GLU A 67 10.70 15.67 -11.86
N VAL A 68 12.00 15.75 -12.14
CA VAL A 68 12.84 16.89 -11.78
C VAL A 68 13.71 17.24 -12.98
N ASN A 69 13.47 18.42 -13.59
CA ASN A 69 14.19 18.87 -14.78
C ASN A 69 14.20 17.81 -15.92
N GLY A 70 13.09 17.08 -16.10
CA GLY A 70 12.96 16.01 -17.09
C GLY A 70 13.69 14.71 -16.75
N THR A 71 14.14 14.56 -15.50
CA THR A 71 14.71 13.31 -14.98
C THR A 71 13.75 12.69 -13.97
N THR A 72 13.34 11.45 -14.22
CA THR A 72 12.59 10.64 -13.26
C THR A 72 13.43 10.36 -12.01
N GLN A 73 12.88 10.65 -10.84
CA GLN A 73 13.39 10.23 -9.54
C GLN A 73 12.32 9.44 -8.78
N TYR A 74 12.77 8.62 -7.84
CA TYR A 74 11.91 7.79 -7.00
C TYR A 74 12.14 8.16 -5.54
N LEU A 75 11.07 8.52 -4.83
CA LEU A 75 11.10 8.96 -3.43
C LEU A 75 10.36 7.96 -2.56
N ILE A 76 10.92 7.58 -1.43
CA ILE A 76 10.22 6.80 -0.41
C ILE A 76 9.93 7.73 0.76
N THR A 77 8.67 7.76 1.21
CA THR A 77 8.23 8.58 2.34
C THR A 77 7.36 7.78 3.30
N SER A 78 7.45 8.08 4.60
CA SER A 78 6.47 7.63 5.61
C SER A 78 5.39 8.69 5.89
N ASP A 79 5.54 9.88 5.31
CA ASP A 79 4.62 11.01 5.48
C ASP A 79 4.36 11.62 4.10
N LEU A 80 3.18 11.34 3.56
CA LEU A 80 2.82 11.74 2.21
C LEU A 80 2.59 13.25 2.12
N ASP A 81 2.03 13.87 3.16
CA ASP A 81 1.78 15.32 3.20
C ASP A 81 3.10 16.08 3.20
N LEU A 82 4.07 15.65 4.01
CA LEU A 82 5.42 16.21 4.00
C LEU A 82 6.11 16.03 2.64
N ALA A 83 5.95 14.87 2.01
CA ALA A 83 6.55 14.60 0.71
C ALA A 83 5.96 15.50 -0.40
N HIS A 84 4.63 15.65 -0.45
CA HIS A 84 3.97 16.57 -1.39
C HIS A 84 4.47 18.00 -1.21
N GLN A 85 4.61 18.46 0.04
CA GLN A 85 5.12 19.80 0.32
C GLN A 85 6.55 19.97 -0.18
N LEU A 86 7.44 19.00 0.09
CA LEU A 86 8.82 19.03 -0.40
C LEU A 86 8.92 18.97 -1.93
N ILE A 87 8.05 18.20 -2.60
CA ILE A 87 7.97 18.14 -4.06
C ILE A 87 7.61 19.52 -4.62
N ALA A 88 6.56 20.14 -4.09
CA ALA A 88 6.09 21.46 -4.51
C ALA A 88 7.15 22.56 -4.29
N ASP A 89 7.77 22.59 -3.11
CA ASP A 89 8.78 23.59 -2.74
C ASP A 89 10.05 23.51 -3.61
N ASN A 90 10.37 22.33 -4.14
CA ASN A 90 11.55 22.11 -4.98
C ASN A 90 11.27 22.12 -6.48
N GLY A 91 10.06 22.53 -6.89
CA GLY A 91 9.66 22.58 -8.31
C GLY A 91 9.66 21.21 -8.99
N ARG A 92 9.41 20.15 -8.22
CA ARG A 92 9.26 18.78 -8.70
C ARG A 92 7.79 18.54 -9.03
N GLU A 93 7.52 17.66 -9.98
CA GLU A 93 6.16 17.22 -10.30
C GLU A 93 5.98 15.78 -9.85
N GLU A 94 4.96 15.51 -9.03
CA GLU A 94 4.56 14.13 -8.76
C GLU A 94 3.86 13.54 -9.98
N VAL A 95 4.28 12.33 -10.35
CA VAL A 95 3.72 11.62 -11.49
C VAL A 95 2.82 10.47 -11.06
N ASP A 96 3.24 9.70 -10.05
CA ASP A 96 2.52 8.48 -9.65
C ASP A 96 2.96 7.90 -8.30
N ILE A 97 2.12 7.07 -7.67
CA ILE A 97 2.46 6.19 -6.54
C ILE A 97 2.73 4.79 -7.08
N LEU A 98 3.86 4.19 -6.72
CA LEU A 98 4.33 2.94 -7.31
C LEU A 98 4.51 1.81 -6.29
N ASP A 99 4.44 0.57 -6.79
CA ASP A 99 4.87 -0.61 -6.04
C ASP A 99 6.40 -0.72 -5.98
N LEU A 100 6.93 -0.83 -4.77
CA LEU A 100 8.38 -0.87 -4.53
C LEU A 100 9.06 -2.07 -5.16
N ALA A 101 8.44 -3.26 -5.09
CA ALA A 101 9.04 -4.48 -5.62
C ALA A 101 9.16 -4.41 -7.15
N ASN A 102 8.12 -3.92 -7.83
CA ASN A 102 8.12 -3.70 -9.26
C ASN A 102 9.19 -2.70 -9.68
N VAL A 103 9.29 -1.55 -8.99
CA VAL A 103 10.32 -0.54 -9.32
C VAL A 103 11.72 -1.11 -9.15
N LEU A 104 12.00 -1.82 -8.05
CA LEU A 104 13.31 -2.45 -7.83
C LEU A 104 13.66 -3.45 -8.93
N ASN A 105 12.73 -4.34 -9.29
CA ASN A 105 12.97 -5.39 -10.26
C ASN A 105 13.12 -4.84 -11.69
N LEU A 106 12.27 -3.89 -12.08
CA LEU A 106 12.24 -3.35 -13.44
C LEU A 106 13.34 -2.30 -13.69
N HIS A 107 13.66 -1.47 -12.70
CA HIS A 107 14.52 -0.29 -12.90
C HIS A 107 15.88 -0.38 -12.20
N TYR A 108 16.04 -1.25 -11.19
CA TYR A 108 17.24 -1.30 -10.35
C TYR A 108 17.91 -2.68 -10.28
N SER A 109 17.54 -3.61 -11.15
CA SER A 109 18.07 -5.00 -11.11
C SER A 109 17.94 -5.65 -9.73
N GLY A 110 16.90 -5.28 -8.98
CA GLY A 110 16.61 -5.80 -7.65
C GLY A 110 17.36 -5.14 -6.49
N VAL A 111 18.26 -4.17 -6.72
CA VAL A 111 19.05 -3.54 -5.65
C VAL A 111 19.14 -2.02 -5.84
N ALA A 112 18.73 -1.26 -4.81
CA ALA A 112 18.85 0.19 -4.77
C ALA A 112 19.46 0.66 -3.44
N VAL A 113 19.96 1.90 -3.41
CA VAL A 113 20.47 2.57 -2.21
C VAL A 113 19.60 3.77 -1.88
N LEU A 114 19.27 3.95 -0.60
CA LEU A 114 18.58 5.15 -0.12
C LEU A 114 19.58 6.29 0.05
N THR A 115 19.22 7.48 -0.43
CA THR A 115 20.00 8.71 -0.24
C THR A 115 19.10 9.81 0.30
N PRO A 116 19.57 10.66 1.22
CA PRO A 116 18.77 11.79 1.70
C PRO A 116 18.31 12.67 0.53
N LEU A 117 17.08 13.18 0.65
CA LEU A 117 16.59 14.20 -0.27
C LEU A 117 17.44 15.47 -0.08
N LYS A 118 18.02 15.97 -1.18
CA LYS A 118 18.77 17.23 -1.21
C LYS A 118 17.85 18.38 -1.57
#